data_AF-A0A0C2YW21-F1
#
_entry.id   AF-A0A0C2YW21-F1
#
_cell.length_a   1.000
_cell.length_b   1.000
_cell.length_c   1.000
_cell.angle_alpha   90.00
_cell.angle_beta   90.00
_cell.angle_gamma   90.00
#
_symmetry.space_group_name_H-M   'P 1'
#
loop_
_entity.id
_entity.type
_entity.pdbx_description
1 polymer ?
#
loop_
_entity_poly.entity_id
_entity_poly.type
_entity_poly.pdbx_seq_one_letter_code
_entity_poly.pdbx_strand_id
1 'polypeptide(L)'
;MSFAKTHLKAARDSLSKKDYQTAKTESALVLDFEPENYNAHVFLALALLELGEFDKSEQTYRKAIELSPNQPLAYQGLCSFYERKKELGKQADALASLMQLFNKLKDAVKCAETLQKLVALRRKNGTLQEVKYDFMLKMTFNDIASLVERESFLLFT
;
A
#
# COMPACT_ATOMS: atom_id res chain seq x y z
N MET A 1 -2.17 -30.18 -5.47
CA MET A 1 -2.04 -28.73 -5.18
C MET A 1 -3.29 -28.04 -5.70
N SER A 2 -3.82 -27.04 -5.00
CA SER A 2 -4.97 -26.25 -5.50
C SER A 2 -4.57 -25.46 -6.75
N PHE A 3 -5.45 -25.42 -7.76
CA PHE A 3 -5.26 -24.69 -9.03
C PHE A 3 -4.77 -23.26 -8.79
N ALA A 4 -5.49 -22.48 -7.99
CA ALA A 4 -5.12 -21.10 -7.69
C ALA A 4 -3.76 -20.99 -7.02
N LYS A 5 -3.39 -21.92 -6.13
CA LYS A 5 -2.09 -21.91 -5.46
C LYS A 5 -0.93 -22.09 -6.46
N THR A 6 -1.10 -22.94 -7.46
CA THR A 6 -0.08 -23.18 -8.50
C THR A 6 0.10 -21.94 -9.38
N HIS A 7 -1.01 -21.39 -9.89
CA HIS A 7 -0.97 -20.23 -10.79
C HIS A 7 -0.58 -18.93 -10.06
N LEU A 8 -1.00 -18.74 -8.79
CA LEU A 8 -0.50 -17.62 -7.97
C LEU A 8 1.00 -17.71 -7.69
N LYS A 9 1.53 -18.92 -7.50
CA LYS A 9 2.98 -19.11 -7.35
C LYS A 9 3.69 -18.76 -8.65
N ALA A 10 3.20 -19.24 -9.80
CA ALA A 10 3.75 -18.91 -11.11
C ALA A 10 3.72 -17.39 -11.36
N ALA A 11 2.59 -16.72 -11.07
CA ALA A 11 2.47 -15.27 -11.19
C ALA A 11 3.50 -14.53 -10.33
N ARG A 12 3.67 -14.93 -9.06
CA ARG A 12 4.65 -14.34 -8.14
C ARG A 12 6.10 -14.54 -8.61
N ASP A 13 6.42 -15.75 -9.09
CA ASP A 13 7.75 -16.07 -9.60
C ASP A 13 8.05 -15.26 -10.87
N SER A 14 7.06 -15.10 -11.75
CA SER A 14 7.15 -14.26 -12.96
C SER A 14 7.31 -12.78 -12.64
N LEU A 15 6.57 -12.24 -11.67
CA LEU A 15 6.78 -10.88 -11.16
C LEU A 15 8.22 -10.66 -10.67
N SER A 16 8.77 -11.65 -9.94
CA SER A 16 10.16 -11.59 -9.44
C SER A 16 11.19 -11.62 -10.56
N LYS A 17 10.88 -12.31 -11.68
CA LYS A 17 11.69 -12.35 -12.89
C LYS A 17 11.47 -11.16 -13.83
N LYS A 18 10.57 -10.23 -13.47
CA LYS A 18 10.11 -9.12 -14.30
C LYS A 18 9.41 -9.57 -15.59
N ASP A 19 8.94 -10.81 -15.65
CA ASP A 19 8.06 -11.29 -16.70
C ASP A 19 6.62 -10.91 -16.38
N TYR A 20 6.30 -9.64 -16.63
CA TYR A 20 5.01 -9.05 -16.30
C TYR A 20 3.88 -9.58 -17.19
N GLN A 21 4.19 -10.01 -18.42
CA GLN A 21 3.19 -10.55 -19.32
C GLN A 21 2.70 -11.91 -18.82
N THR A 22 3.61 -12.80 -18.42
CA THR A 22 3.23 -14.08 -17.79
C THR A 22 2.54 -13.85 -16.46
N ALA A 23 3.03 -12.93 -15.62
CA ALA A 23 2.38 -12.62 -14.35
C ALA A 23 0.92 -12.16 -14.52
N LYS A 24 0.65 -11.32 -15.53
CA LYS A 24 -0.70 -10.88 -15.89
C LYS A 24 -1.58 -12.07 -16.30
N THR A 25 -1.09 -12.92 -17.20
CA THR A 25 -1.84 -14.09 -17.69
C THR A 25 -2.17 -15.07 -16.56
N GLU A 26 -1.18 -15.44 -15.75
CA GLU A 26 -1.35 -16.37 -14.63
C GLU A 26 -2.30 -15.83 -13.56
N SER A 27 -2.21 -14.53 -13.27
CA SER A 27 -3.13 -13.89 -12.31
C SER A 27 -4.55 -13.79 -12.85
N ALA A 28 -4.73 -13.42 -14.12
CA ALA A 28 -6.04 -13.37 -14.77
C ALA A 28 -6.70 -14.75 -14.82
N LEU A 29 -5.92 -15.79 -15.12
CA LEU A 29 -6.39 -17.16 -15.14
C LEU A 29 -6.93 -17.59 -13.76
N VAL A 30 -6.29 -17.18 -12.65
CA VAL A 30 -6.85 -17.42 -11.31
C VAL A 30 -8.20 -16.73 -11.14
N LEU A 31 -8.34 -15.49 -11.62
CA LEU A 31 -9.58 -14.72 -11.51
C LEU A 31 -10.73 -15.28 -12.34
N ASP A 32 -10.45 -16.02 -13.42
CA ASP A 32 -11.49 -16.71 -14.20
C ASP A 32 -12.22 -17.79 -13.38
N PHE A 33 -11.53 -18.42 -12.43
CA PHE A 33 -12.09 -19.46 -11.56
C PHE A 33 -12.41 -18.96 -10.15
N GLU A 34 -11.64 -18.00 -9.65
CA GLU A 34 -11.80 -17.37 -8.34
C GLU A 34 -11.82 -15.84 -8.50
N PRO A 35 -12.95 -15.24 -8.96
CA PRO A 35 -13.03 -13.81 -9.26
C PRO A 35 -12.75 -12.87 -8.09
N GLU A 36 -12.88 -13.38 -6.86
CA GLU A 36 -12.68 -12.66 -5.61
C GLU A 36 -11.31 -12.96 -4.96
N ASN A 37 -10.40 -13.63 -5.68
CA ASN A 37 -9.08 -13.95 -5.12
C ASN A 37 -8.22 -12.68 -4.96
N TYR A 38 -8.04 -12.26 -3.71
CA TYR A 38 -7.26 -11.08 -3.35
C TYR A 38 -5.83 -11.07 -3.93
N ASN A 39 -5.10 -12.19 -3.81
CA ASN A 39 -3.70 -12.25 -4.25
C ASN A 39 -3.60 -12.14 -5.77
N ALA A 40 -4.54 -12.74 -6.50
CA ALA A 40 -4.60 -12.64 -7.95
C ALA A 40 -4.84 -11.18 -8.39
N HIS A 41 -5.76 -10.46 -7.74
CA HIS A 41 -5.94 -9.03 -7.99
C HIS A 41 -4.67 -8.22 -7.70
N VAL A 42 -3.97 -8.47 -6.59
CA VAL A 42 -2.71 -7.77 -6.27
C VAL A 42 -1.62 -8.04 -7.31
N PHE A 43 -1.43 -9.29 -7.72
CA PHE A 43 -0.41 -9.66 -8.70
C PHE A 43 -0.75 -9.14 -10.10
N LEU A 44 -2.02 -9.22 -10.50
CA LEU A 44 -2.51 -8.63 -11.74
C LEU A 44 -2.29 -7.12 -11.76
N ALA A 45 -2.65 -6.42 -10.68
CA ALA A 45 -2.50 -4.97 -10.59
C ALA A 45 -1.02 -4.54 -10.69
N LEU A 46 -0.10 -5.28 -10.06
CA LEU A 46 1.33 -5.03 -10.17
C LEU A 46 1.84 -5.29 -11.59
N ALA A 47 1.44 -6.40 -12.21
CA ALA A 47 1.81 -6.70 -13.60
C ALA A 47 1.31 -5.62 -14.57
N LEU A 48 0.06 -5.16 -14.41
CA LEU A 48 -0.52 -4.08 -15.21
C LEU A 48 0.23 -2.76 -15.03
N LEU A 49 0.64 -2.42 -13.80
CA LEU A 49 1.46 -1.23 -13.52
C LEU A 49 2.78 -1.28 -14.30
N GLU A 50 3.46 -2.41 -14.26
CA GLU A 50 4.76 -2.58 -14.93
C GLU A 50 4.65 -2.63 -16.46
N LEU A 51 3.50 -3.06 -16.98
CA LEU A 51 3.17 -3.01 -18.39
C LEU A 51 2.65 -1.63 -18.85
N GLY A 52 2.49 -0.67 -17.94
CA GLY A 52 2.00 0.68 -18.26
C GLY A 52 0.47 0.77 -18.44
N GLU A 53 -0.27 -0.28 -18.14
CA GLU A 53 -1.74 -0.29 -18.15
C GLU A 53 -2.29 0.35 -16.85
N PHE A 54 -2.00 1.64 -16.66
CA PHE A 54 -2.21 2.34 -15.39
C PHE A 54 -3.66 2.36 -14.92
N ASP A 55 -4.62 2.65 -15.81
CA ASP A 55 -6.03 2.78 -15.42
C ASP A 55 -6.58 1.45 -14.90
N LYS A 56 -6.22 0.34 -15.55
CA LYS A 56 -6.61 -1.00 -15.11
C LYS A 56 -5.91 -1.35 -13.81
N SER A 57 -4.62 -1.06 -13.68
CA SER A 57 -3.84 -1.33 -12.47
C SER A 57 -4.48 -0.67 -11.23
N GLU A 58 -4.84 0.62 -11.31
CA GLU A 58 -5.47 1.32 -10.17
C GLU A 58 -6.80 0.66 -9.78
N GLN A 59 -7.65 0.36 -10.77
CA GLN A 59 -8.94 -0.29 -10.54
C GLN A 59 -8.77 -1.68 -9.91
N THR A 60 -7.81 -2.47 -10.39
CA THR A 60 -7.54 -3.82 -9.85
C THR A 60 -7.01 -3.75 -8.42
N TYR A 61 -6.14 -2.80 -8.07
CA TYR A 61 -5.72 -2.60 -6.69
C TYR A 61 -6.89 -2.19 -5.78
N ARG A 62 -7.75 -1.28 -6.23
CA ARG A 62 -8.95 -0.88 -5.48
C ARG A 62 -9.89 -2.06 -5.26
N LYS A 63 -10.07 -2.92 -6.27
CA LYS A 63 -10.86 -4.14 -6.13
C LYS A 63 -10.28 -5.09 -5.08
N ALA A 64 -8.96 -5.27 -5.06
CA ALA A 64 -8.30 -6.06 -4.03
C ALA A 64 -8.57 -5.50 -2.62
N ILE A 65 -8.54 -4.17 -2.46
CA ILE A 65 -8.85 -3.50 -1.19
C ILE A 65 -10.31 -3.73 -0.78
N GLU A 66 -11.27 -3.61 -1.71
CA GLU A 66 -12.68 -3.88 -1.43
C GLU A 66 -12.92 -5.32 -0.95
N LEU A 67 -12.26 -6.29 -1.60
CA LEU A 67 -12.39 -7.71 -1.27
C LEU A 67 -11.73 -8.07 0.07
N SER A 68 -10.65 -7.38 0.44
CA SER A 68 -9.90 -7.65 1.66
C SER A 68 -9.31 -6.38 2.26
N PRO A 69 -10.14 -5.55 2.93
CA PRO A 69 -9.73 -4.25 3.44
C PRO A 69 -8.71 -4.32 4.58
N ASN A 70 -8.48 -5.50 5.14
CA ASN A 70 -7.53 -5.71 6.23
C ASN A 70 -6.14 -6.17 5.74
N GLN A 71 -5.91 -6.29 4.43
CA GLN A 71 -4.64 -6.76 3.89
C GLN A 71 -3.80 -5.59 3.33
N PRO A 72 -2.53 -5.44 3.76
CA PRO A 72 -1.75 -4.24 3.44
C PRO A 72 -1.16 -4.21 2.02
N LEU A 73 -1.01 -5.36 1.36
CA LEU A 73 -0.28 -5.44 0.07
C LEU A 73 -0.93 -4.59 -1.04
N ALA A 74 -2.26 -4.56 -1.14
CA ALA A 74 -2.94 -3.76 -2.15
C ALA A 74 -2.82 -2.25 -1.90
N TYR A 75 -2.91 -1.83 -0.63
CA TYR A 75 -2.67 -0.43 -0.22
C TYR A 75 -1.23 0.00 -0.51
N GLN A 76 -0.25 -0.85 -0.22
CA GLN A 76 1.16 -0.62 -0.56
C GLN A 76 1.34 -0.51 -2.09
N GLY A 77 0.65 -1.35 -2.85
CA GLY A 77 0.60 -1.28 -4.32
C GLY A 77 0.08 0.07 -4.82
N LEU A 78 -1.01 0.59 -4.26
CA LEU A 78 -1.52 1.93 -4.61
C LEU A 78 -0.56 3.05 -4.22
N CYS A 79 0.11 2.96 -3.07
CA CYS A 79 1.13 3.95 -2.68
C CYS A 79 2.23 4.04 -3.74
N SER A 80 2.78 2.88 -4.16
CA SER A 80 3.81 2.79 -5.20
C SER A 80 3.30 3.22 -6.57
N PHE A 81 2.04 2.92 -6.89
CA PHE A 81 1.39 3.35 -8.12
C PHE A 81 1.37 4.89 -8.24
N TYR A 82 0.87 5.57 -7.20
CA TYR A 82 0.80 7.04 -7.21
C TYR A 82 2.17 7.71 -7.10
N GLU A 83 3.13 7.07 -6.42
CA GLU A 83 4.52 7.51 -6.40
C GLU A 83 5.10 7.54 -7.82
N ARG A 84 4.93 6.46 -8.61
CA ARG A 84 5.40 6.39 -10.00
C ARG A 84 4.70 7.39 -10.91
N LYS A 85 3.40 7.60 -10.70
CA LYS A 85 2.62 8.60 -11.45
C LYS A 85 2.92 10.04 -11.01
N LYS A 86 3.67 10.24 -9.92
CA LYS A 86 3.93 11.53 -9.28
C LYS A 86 2.64 12.27 -8.89
N GLU A 87 1.61 11.50 -8.56
CA GLU A 87 0.29 11.97 -8.12
C GLU A 87 0.29 12.12 -6.59
N LEU A 88 0.94 13.18 -6.11
CA LEU A 88 1.38 13.30 -4.72
C LEU A 88 0.20 13.44 -3.74
N GLY A 89 -0.91 14.06 -4.16
CA GLY A 89 -2.15 14.10 -3.38
C GLY A 89 -2.73 12.71 -3.15
N LYS A 90 -2.92 11.94 -4.24
CA LYS A 90 -3.44 10.57 -4.15
C LYS A 90 -2.47 9.62 -3.42
N GLN A 91 -1.17 9.84 -3.54
CA GLN A 91 -0.17 9.10 -2.77
C GLN A 91 -0.31 9.36 -1.28
N ALA A 92 -0.53 10.62 -0.87
CA ALA A 92 -0.75 10.98 0.52
C ALA A 92 -2.03 10.32 1.08
N ASP A 93 -3.10 10.29 0.30
CA ASP A 93 -4.35 9.61 0.68
C ASP A 93 -4.15 8.10 0.85
N ALA A 94 -3.45 7.46 -0.10
CA ALA A 94 -3.15 6.03 -0.02
C ALA A 94 -2.28 5.68 1.19
N LEU A 95 -1.26 6.51 1.50
CA LEU A 95 -0.44 6.37 2.70
C LEU A 95 -1.24 6.56 3.98
N ALA A 96 -2.18 7.51 4.01
CA ALA A 96 -3.07 7.71 5.15
C ALA A 96 -3.98 6.50 5.40
N SER A 97 -4.55 5.91 4.33
CA SER A 97 -5.33 4.67 4.46
C SER A 97 -4.48 3.48 4.92
N LEU A 98 -3.26 3.35 4.41
CA LEU A 98 -2.32 2.29 4.84
C LEU A 98 -1.91 2.45 6.31
N MET A 99 -1.68 3.69 6.77
CA MET A 99 -1.38 3.99 8.17
C MET A 99 -2.56 3.61 9.08
N GLN A 100 -3.79 3.99 8.69
CA GLN A 100 -4.99 3.61 9.43
C GLN A 100 -5.17 2.10 9.51
N LEU A 101 -4.86 1.38 8.43
CA LEU A 101 -4.86 -0.08 8.43
C LEU A 101 -3.84 -0.64 9.43
N PHE A 102 -2.58 -0.19 9.41
CA PHE A 102 -1.58 -0.67 10.36
C PHE A 102 -1.94 -0.34 11.81
N ASN A 103 -2.52 0.82 12.06
CA ASN A 103 -3.06 1.16 13.38
C ASN A 103 -4.15 0.17 13.83
N LYS A 104 -5.10 -0.15 12.94
CA LYS A 104 -6.15 -1.15 13.20
C LYS A 104 -5.58 -2.54 13.45
N LEU A 105 -4.53 -2.91 12.72
CA LEU A 105 -3.80 -4.17 12.91
C LEU A 105 -2.89 -4.16 14.14
N LYS A 106 -2.80 -3.04 14.87
CA LYS A 106 -1.91 -2.84 16.03
C LYS A 106 -0.43 -3.04 15.71
N ASP A 107 -0.04 -2.82 14.46
CA ASP A 107 1.35 -2.83 14.03
C ASP A 107 1.94 -1.42 14.15
N ALA A 108 2.38 -1.09 15.37
CA ALA A 108 2.91 0.23 15.70
C ALA A 108 4.16 0.60 14.86
N VAL A 109 5.00 -0.38 14.53
CA VAL A 109 6.23 -0.17 13.75
C VAL A 109 5.85 0.24 12.32
N LYS A 110 4.99 -0.53 11.65
CA LYS A 110 4.56 -0.21 10.28
C LYS A 110 3.71 1.06 10.22
N CYS A 111 2.93 1.33 11.25
CA CYS A 111 2.20 2.59 11.39
C CYS A 111 3.17 3.78 11.41
N ALA A 112 4.18 3.74 12.28
CA ALA A 112 5.20 4.79 12.38
C ALA A 112 6.00 4.96 11.08
N GLU A 113 6.45 3.87 10.45
CA GLU A 113 7.14 3.93 9.15
C GLU A 113 6.27 4.61 8.06
N THR A 114 4.97 4.29 8.03
CA THR A 114 4.04 4.86 7.05
C THR A 114 3.79 6.33 7.32
N LEU A 115 3.67 6.71 8.60
CA LEU A 115 3.54 8.10 9.02
C LEU A 115 4.77 8.93 8.64
N GLN A 116 5.99 8.40 8.86
CA GLN A 116 7.22 9.07 8.45
C GLN A 116 7.24 9.36 6.93
N LYS A 117 6.83 8.38 6.11
CA LYS A 117 6.71 8.56 4.65
C LYS A 117 5.69 9.64 4.29
N LEU A 118 4.53 9.65 4.93
CA LEU A 118 3.48 10.65 4.70
C LEU A 118 3.95 12.07 5.06
N VAL A 119 4.63 12.22 6.21
CA VAL A 119 5.20 13.50 6.64
C VAL A 119 6.28 13.97 5.68
N ALA A 120 7.18 13.09 5.25
CA ALA A 120 8.23 13.41 4.28
C ALA A 120 7.64 13.86 2.93
N LEU A 121 6.60 13.17 2.44
CA LEU A 121 5.89 13.52 1.22
C LEU A 121 5.29 14.93 1.28
N ARG A 122 4.63 15.27 2.39
CA ARG A 122 4.01 16.60 2.57
C ARG A 122 5.02 17.71 2.79
N ARG A 123 6.10 17.46 3.55
CA ARG A 123 7.21 18.44 3.74
C ARG A 123 7.85 18.84 2.41
N LYS A 124 7.92 17.92 1.45
CA LYS A 124 8.48 18.19 0.12
C LYS A 124 7.58 19.08 -0.76
N ASN A 125 6.28 19.20 -0.42
CA ASN A 125 5.25 19.68 -1.34
C ASN A 125 4.22 20.69 -0.78
N GLY A 126 4.19 20.99 0.53
CA GLY A 126 3.20 21.90 1.13
C GLY A 126 3.60 22.44 2.52
N THR A 127 3.08 23.61 2.88
CA THR A 127 3.41 24.36 4.11
C THR A 127 3.17 23.57 5.39
N LEU A 128 4.06 23.72 6.39
CA LEU A 128 4.06 23.07 7.71
C LEU A 128 2.71 22.92 8.43
N GLN A 129 1.69 23.70 8.09
CA GLN A 129 0.40 23.73 8.76
C GLN A 129 -0.49 22.51 8.49
N GLU A 130 -0.54 21.98 7.26
CA GLU A 130 -1.37 20.81 6.93
C GLU A 130 -0.86 19.52 7.57
N VAL A 131 0.45 19.43 7.77
CA VAL A 131 1.11 18.31 8.47
C VAL A 131 0.71 18.29 9.95
N LYS A 132 0.57 19.46 10.57
CA LYS A 132 0.25 19.60 12.00
C LYS A 132 -1.22 19.26 12.29
N TYR A 133 -2.15 19.69 11.43
CA TYR A 133 -3.58 19.40 11.60
C TYR A 133 -3.92 17.91 11.40
N ASP A 134 -3.32 17.24 10.42
CA ASP A 134 -3.61 15.82 10.16
C ASP A 134 -2.97 14.89 11.22
N PHE A 135 -1.83 15.30 11.81
CA PHE A 135 -1.22 14.65 12.96
C PHE A 135 -2.10 14.75 14.22
N MET A 136 -2.74 15.92 14.45
CA MET A 136 -3.63 16.14 15.58
C MET A 136 -5.03 15.51 15.42
N LEU A 137 -5.49 15.26 14.19
CA LEU A 137 -6.84 14.73 13.92
C LEU A 137 -6.94 13.20 13.89
N LYS A 138 -5.83 12.47 13.73
CA LYS A 138 -5.87 11.01 13.44
C LYS A 138 -5.18 10.10 14.46
N MET A 139 -4.42 10.63 15.42
CA MET A 139 -3.91 9.86 16.55
C MET A 139 -4.59 10.33 17.83
N THR A 140 -5.25 9.42 18.53
CA THR A 140 -5.65 9.65 19.91
C THR A 140 -4.41 10.03 20.72
N PHE A 141 -4.52 11.09 21.52
CA PHE A 141 -3.45 11.72 22.31
C PHE A 141 -2.54 10.72 23.09
N ASN A 142 -3.07 9.54 23.43
CA ASN A 142 -2.36 8.49 24.15
C ASN A 142 -1.31 7.72 23.32
N ASP A 143 -1.47 7.57 22.01
CA ASP A 143 -0.53 6.78 21.20
C ASP A 143 0.77 7.55 20.94
N ILE A 144 0.67 8.89 20.83
CA ILE A 144 1.81 9.80 20.66
C ILE A 144 2.67 9.86 21.92
N ALA A 145 2.07 9.87 23.12
CA ALA A 145 2.83 9.94 24.37
C ALA A 145 3.80 8.75 24.52
N SER A 146 3.35 7.55 24.16
CA SER A 146 4.18 6.33 24.23
C SER A 146 5.35 6.28 23.22
N LEU A 147 5.21 6.98 22.09
CA LEU A 147 6.22 7.05 21.03
C LEU A 147 7.20 8.21 21.26
N VAL A 148 6.70 9.36 21.72
CA VAL A 148 7.51 10.55 22.00
C VAL A 148 8.37 10.35 23.26
N GLU A 149 7.90 9.63 24.28
CA GLU A 149 8.73 9.30 25.44
C GLU A 149 9.95 8.42 25.09
N ARG A 150 9.90 7.64 23.99
CA ARG A 150 11.05 6.85 23.52
C ARG A 150 12.03 7.63 22.65
N GLU A 151 11.57 8.61 21.89
CA GLU A 151 12.44 9.42 21.01
C GLU A 151 12.95 10.71 21.65
N SER A 152 12.41 11.12 22.81
CA SER A 152 12.88 12.29 23.57
C SER A 152 14.31 12.16 24.11
N PHE A 153 14.92 10.97 24.03
CA PHE A 153 16.30 10.73 24.48
C PHE A 153 17.38 10.82 23.39
N LEU A 154 17.03 10.94 22.11
CA LEU A 154 18.01 10.87 21.01
C LEU A 154 18.13 12.12 20.13
N LEU A 155 17.40 13.20 20.44
CA LEU A 155 17.44 14.45 19.67
C LEU A 155 17.89 15.69 20.46
N PHE A 156 18.45 15.52 21.67
CA PHE A 156 19.00 16.62 22.48
C PHE A 156 20.43 16.40 23.03
N THR A 157 21.21 15.50 22.43
CA THR A 157 22.68 15.47 22.59
C THR A 157 23.34 15.30 21.24
#